data_AF-A0A8S9HZV2-F1
#
_entry.id   AF-A0A8S9HZV2-F1
#
_cell.length_a   1.000
_cell.length_b   1.000
_cell.length_c   1.000
_cell.angle_alpha   90.00
_cell.angle_beta   90.00
_cell.angle_gamma   90.00
#
_symmetry.space_group_name_H-M   'P 1'
#
loop_
_entity.id
_entity.type
_entity.pdbx_description
1 polymer ?
#
loop_
_entity_poly.entity_id
_entity_poly.type
_entity_poly.pdbx_seq_one_letter_code
_entity_poly.pdbx_strand_id
1 'polypeptide(L)'
;MEDISEHPEILHALEFCKGRKNINILLSQPRLDLISKELLSSVGALWLWNSLCLAECPLTEEDIEGKGEGRRRRRRRILGAQLRGA
;
A
#
# COMPACT_ATOMS: atom_id res chain seq x y z
N MET A 1 -6.94 -19.54 -1.06
CA MET A 1 -7.47 -18.35 -1.73
C MET A 1 -6.52 -18.05 -2.87
N GLU A 2 -7.03 -18.00 -4.08
CA GLU A 2 -6.24 -17.77 -5.29
C GLU A 2 -5.76 -16.31 -5.33
N ASP A 3 -4.54 -16.07 -5.78
CA ASP A 3 -4.02 -14.72 -5.96
C ASP A 3 -4.58 -14.15 -7.25
N ILE A 4 -5.62 -13.33 -7.12
CA ILE A 4 -6.30 -12.75 -8.28
C ILE A 4 -5.46 -11.64 -8.95
N SER A 5 -4.36 -11.18 -8.33
CA SER A 5 -3.54 -10.10 -8.88
C SER A 5 -2.74 -10.50 -10.12
N GLU A 6 -2.53 -11.81 -10.31
CA GLU A 6 -1.86 -12.36 -11.49
C GLU A 6 -2.80 -12.51 -12.70
N HIS A 7 -4.11 -12.29 -12.51
CA HIS A 7 -5.08 -12.43 -13.59
C HIS A 7 -4.97 -11.27 -14.60
N PRO A 8 -4.78 -11.57 -15.90
CA PRO A 8 -4.63 -10.54 -16.92
C PRO A 8 -5.81 -9.57 -16.99
N GLU A 9 -7.03 -10.05 -16.74
CA GLU A 9 -8.22 -9.20 -16.79
C GLU A 9 -8.18 -8.10 -15.72
N ILE A 10 -7.61 -8.41 -14.55
CA ILE A 10 -7.46 -7.46 -13.44
C ILE A 10 -6.39 -6.42 -13.78
N LEU A 11 -5.23 -6.85 -14.29
CA LEU A 11 -4.18 -5.91 -14.70
C LEU A 11 -4.66 -4.95 -15.78
N HIS A 12 -5.39 -5.45 -16.79
CA HIS A 12 -6.00 -4.61 -17.83
C HIS A 12 -7.01 -3.61 -17.26
N ALA A 13 -7.85 -4.03 -16.31
CA ALA A 13 -8.81 -3.15 -15.67
C ALA A 13 -8.12 -2.04 -14.85
N LEU A 14 -7.01 -2.36 -14.18
CA LEU A 14 -6.24 -1.41 -13.40
C LEU A 14 -5.51 -0.40 -14.29
N GLU A 15 -4.90 -0.85 -15.38
CA GLU A 15 -4.28 0.02 -16.37
C GLU A 15 -5.29 0.98 -16.99
N PHE A 16 -6.47 0.47 -17.36
CA PHE A 16 -7.59 1.28 -17.84
C PHE A 16 -8.02 2.34 -16.82
N CYS A 17 -8.05 2.00 -15.54
CA CYS A 17 -8.41 2.91 -14.46
C CYS A 17 -7.32 3.97 -14.21
N LYS A 18 -6.03 3.61 -14.28
CA LYS A 18 -4.87 4.50 -14.06
C LYS A 18 -4.88 5.72 -14.98
N GLY A 19 -5.34 5.56 -16.22
CA GLY A 19 -5.43 6.64 -17.21
C GLY A 19 -6.59 7.62 -17.00
N ARG A 20 -7.50 7.36 -16.06
CA ARG A 20 -8.71 8.17 -15.87
C ARG A 20 -8.53 9.21 -14.77
N LYS A 21 -9.01 10.42 -15.04
CA LYS A 21 -9.12 11.46 -14.01
C LYS A 21 -10.13 11.02 -12.95
N ASN A 22 -9.83 11.28 -11.68
CA ASN A 22 -10.69 11.03 -10.52
C ASN A 22 -10.86 9.56 -10.10
N ILE A 23 -9.96 8.67 -10.48
CA ILE A 23 -9.91 7.30 -9.93
C ILE A 23 -8.65 7.17 -9.09
N ASN A 24 -8.81 6.75 -7.83
CA ASN A 24 -7.70 6.34 -6.98
C ASN A 24 -7.84 4.85 -6.68
N ILE A 25 -6.77 4.10 -6.90
CA ILE A 25 -6.76 2.65 -6.71
C ILE A 25 -6.05 2.35 -5.39
N LEU A 26 -6.76 1.68 -4.50
CA LEU A 26 -6.25 1.23 -3.21
C LEU A 26 -6.13 -0.28 -3.23
N LEU A 27 -4.94 -0.81 -2.95
CA LEU A 27 -4.69 -2.25 -2.94
C LEU A 27 -4.41 -2.73 -1.52
N SER A 28 -5.01 -3.87 -1.15
CA SER A 28 -4.66 -4.58 0.06
C SER A 28 -4.52 -6.07 -0.24
N GLN A 29 -3.48 -6.69 0.28
CA GLN A 29 -3.13 -8.07 -0.04
C GLN A 29 -2.39 -8.76 1.11
N PRO A 30 -2.35 -10.10 1.13
CA PRO A 30 -1.80 -10.83 2.27
C PRO A 30 -0.27 -10.78 2.34
N ARG A 31 0.43 -10.65 1.21
CA ARG A 31 1.90 -10.73 1.15
C ARG A 31 2.50 -9.86 0.04
N LEU A 32 3.63 -9.22 0.30
CA LEU A 32 4.29 -8.28 -0.63
C LEU A 32 5.11 -8.96 -1.73
N ASP A 33 5.52 -10.21 -1.53
CA ASP A 33 6.38 -10.91 -2.47
C ASP A 33 5.71 -11.29 -3.79
N LEU A 34 4.38 -11.19 -3.86
CA LEU A 34 3.55 -11.55 -5.01
C LEU A 34 3.21 -10.35 -5.92
N ILE A 35 3.61 -9.12 -5.55
CA ILE A 35 3.26 -7.96 -6.35
C ILE A 35 4.20 -7.78 -7.55
N SER A 36 3.62 -7.70 -8.75
CA SER A 36 4.31 -7.24 -9.95
C SER A 36 4.57 -5.74 -9.96
N LYS A 37 5.61 -5.30 -10.68
CA LYS A 37 5.92 -3.86 -10.81
C LYS A 37 4.81 -3.11 -11.53
N GLU A 38 4.15 -3.75 -12.50
CA GLU A 38 3.02 -3.17 -13.22
C GLU A 38 1.88 -2.82 -12.28
N LEU A 39 1.56 -3.74 -11.36
CA LEU A 39 0.53 -3.56 -10.35
C LEU A 39 0.89 -2.43 -9.37
N LEU A 40 2.13 -2.40 -8.86
CA LEU A 40 2.62 -1.31 -7.99
C LEU A 40 2.49 0.05 -8.66
N SER A 41 2.81 0.14 -9.95
CA SER A 41 2.73 1.41 -10.67
C SER A 41 1.31 1.94 -10.84
N SER A 42 0.30 1.08 -10.66
CA SER A 42 -1.11 1.39 -10.92
C SER A 42 -1.89 1.74 -9.65
N VAL A 43 -1.29 1.57 -8.47
CA VAL A 43 -1.96 1.80 -7.18
C VAL A 43 -1.50 3.13 -6.56
N GLY A 44 -2.42 3.85 -5.93
CA GLY A 44 -2.11 5.08 -5.20
C GLY A 44 -1.76 4.85 -3.73
N ALA A 45 -2.20 3.72 -3.16
CA ALA A 45 -1.80 3.29 -1.83
C ALA A 45 -1.93 1.77 -1.68
N LEU A 46 -1.05 1.21 -0.84
CA LEU A 46 -0.91 -0.23 -0.64
C LEU A 46 -0.92 -0.59 0.85
N TRP A 47 -1.60 -1.67 1.22
CA TRP A 47 -1.58 -2.24 2.56
C TRP A 47 -1.30 -3.75 2.54
N LEU A 48 -0.68 -4.25 3.62
CA LEU A 48 -0.87 -5.62 4.04
C LEU A 48 -2.24 -5.76 4.71
N TRP A 49 -2.93 -6.89 4.52
CA TRP A 49 -4.22 -7.15 5.17
C TRP A 49 -4.18 -6.91 6.68
N ASN A 50 -3.15 -7.40 7.36
CA ASN A 50 -3.00 -7.22 8.80
C ASN A 50 -2.91 -5.73 9.19
N SER A 51 -2.17 -4.92 8.44
CA SER A 51 -2.05 -3.48 8.68
C SER A 51 -3.36 -2.75 8.42
N LEU A 52 -4.11 -3.15 7.39
CA LEU A 52 -5.42 -2.57 7.10
C LEU A 52 -6.43 -2.89 8.22
N CYS A 53 -6.48 -4.14 8.70
CA CYS A 53 -7.35 -4.56 9.80
C CYS A 53 -7.04 -3.83 11.11
N LEU A 54 -5.79 -3.41 11.30
CA LEU A 54 -5.34 -2.66 12.47
C LEU A 54 -5.44 -1.13 12.29
N ALA A 55 -6.08 -0.66 11.21
CA ALA A 55 -6.19 0.75 10.84
C ALA A 55 -4.83 1.48 10.78
N GLU A 56 -3.78 0.77 10.35
CA GLU A 56 -2.45 1.35 10.16
C GLU A 56 -2.36 2.15 8.85
N CYS A 57 -1.35 3.02 8.77
CA CYS A 57 -1.05 3.76 7.55
C CYS A 57 -0.61 2.84 6.41
N PRO A 58 -0.85 3.24 5.14
CA PRO A 58 -0.37 2.49 3.98
C PRO A 58 1.15 2.35 3.99
N LEU A 59 1.62 1.34 3.26
CA LEU A 59 3.03 1.04 3.08
C LEU A 59 3.71 2.14 2.26
N THR A 60 4.93 2.47 2.64
CA THR A 60 5.80 3.35 1.87
C THR A 60 6.61 2.56 0.84
N GLU A 61 7.25 3.25 -0.10
CA GLU A 61 8.22 2.62 -1.02
C GLU A 61 9.33 1.86 -0.27
N GLU A 62 9.81 2.43 0.85
CA GLU A 62 10.78 1.77 1.73
C GLU A 62 10.26 0.45 2.32
N ASP A 63 8.99 0.39 2.72
CA ASP A 63 8.36 -0.82 3.27
C ASP A 63 8.24 -1.93 2.19
N ILE A 64 8.05 -1.53 0.93
CA ILE A 64 7.87 -2.41 -0.24
C ILE A 64 9.23 -2.97 -0.69
N GLU A 65 10.25 -2.13 -0.81
CA GLU A 65 11.61 -2.54 -1.18
C GLU A 65 12.27 -3.39 -0.08
N GLY A 66 11.94 -3.11 1.20
CA GLY A 66 12.39 -3.90 2.35
C GLY A 66 11.60 -5.20 2.61
N LYS A 67 10.59 -5.51 1.77
CA LYS A 67 9.68 -6.68 1.88
C LYS A 67 9.19 -6.98 3.31
N GLY A 68 8.67 -5.96 4.01
CA GLY A 68 7.72 -6.14 5.11
C GLY A 68 8.24 -6.62 6.47
N GLU A 69 9.53 -6.87 6.67
CA GLU A 69 10.10 -7.20 7.99
C GLU A 69 10.74 -5.98 8.64
N GLY A 70 9.94 -5.09 9.26
CA GLY A 70 10.54 -3.85 9.74
C GLY A 70 9.80 -2.92 10.70
N ARG A 71 8.61 -3.22 11.23
CA ARG A 71 7.94 -2.30 12.18
C ARG A 71 8.11 -2.72 13.64
N ARG A 72 9.34 -2.59 14.16
CA ARG A 72 9.58 -2.42 15.62
C ARG A 72 10.05 -1.04 16.05
N ARG A 73 10.27 -0.08 15.14
CA ARG A 73 10.79 1.25 15.53
C ARG A 73 10.27 2.39 14.68
N ARG A 74 9.04 2.86 14.91
CA ARG A 74 8.69 4.29 14.70
C ARG A 74 7.36 4.73 15.33
N ARG A 75 6.97 4.13 16.46
CA ARG A 75 6.05 4.79 17.40
C ARG A 75 6.83 5.78 18.27
N ARG A 76 7.14 6.97 17.76
CA ARG A 76 7.52 8.20 18.51
C ARG A 76 8.00 9.26 17.52
N ARG A 77 7.08 9.99 16.88
CA ARG A 77 7.41 11.32 16.32
C ARG A 77 6.21 12.20 15.95
N ILE A 78 4.97 11.72 16.09
CA ILE A 78 3.78 12.53 15.75
C ILE A 78 3.11 13.16 16.99
N LEU A 79 3.53 12.81 18.22
CA LEU A 79 3.00 13.42 19.45
C LEU A 79 3.84 14.60 20.01
N GLY A 80 4.92 15.01 19.32
CA GLY A 80 5.88 16.00 19.84
C GLY A 80 5.79 17.41 19.23
N ALA A 81 4.98 17.64 18.20
CA ALA A 81 5.03 18.87 17.42
C ALA A 81 3.88 19.87 17.69
N GLN A 82 2.95 19.56 18.59
CA GLN A 82 1.71 20.35 18.73
C GLN A 82 1.50 21.02 20.11
N LEU A 83 2.55 21.24 20.90
CA LEU A 83 2.45 21.91 22.21
C LEU A 83 3.44 23.06 22.44
N ARG A 84 3.91 23.74 21.39
CA ARG A 84 4.61 25.02 21.56
C ARG A 84 4.10 26.04 20.55
N GLY A 85 3.08 26.78 20.96
CA GLY A 85 2.45 27.83 20.17
C GLY A 85 1.16 28.32 20.80
N ALA A 86 1.26 28.76 22.06
CA ALA A 86 0.29 29.64 22.72
C ALA A 86 1.05 30.47 23.75
#